data_AF-A0AAX6MF57-F1
#
_entry.id   AF-A0AAX6MF57-F1
#
_cell.length_a   1.000
_cell.length_b   1.000
_cell.length_c   1.000
_cell.angle_alpha   90.00
_cell.angle_beta   90.00
_cell.angle_gamma   90.00
#
_symmetry.space_group_name_H-M   'P 1'
#
loop_
_entity.id
_entity.type
_entity.pdbx_description
1 polymer ?
#
loop_
_entity_poly.entity_id
_entity_poly.type
_entity_poly.pdbx_seq_one_letter_code
_entity_poly.pdbx_strand_id
1 'polypeptide(L)'
;MNTLVTNQLGSGFTSQGQGTRRKVMKGKRKLSPNSTQAWTPLSSNPQDSHILSDDCHAGLRSIAQAVHDANVQYKCAVSDYLRWRNKLRNRTGPNPNLNRFHQDDLQTIEGAINAHLTLDKSLAPQLLVNLDDGSCISIWKRVAENMVYLKSLQKPQTPAHLEKSTKRATELKNCRTTMTTSFNLVERELRDSGHGSTCEAILAKIAMLLEYEEAYPVLPEPTLTVPEPRQESPYTFHTSTLISIDGMGLVISLIFMAMAWSKSTDTPGSPNDPDFWVQMRDTTLTLLGLLTTIYVTHQRLSADPIAWNYALMFTLAGIACAILAVVLYPLVPTMWSSFASFSANVMQILVTLQLALITKALKQKQL
;
A
#
# COMPACT_ATOMS: atom_id res chain seq x y z
N MET A 1 11.61 -45.99 -44.53
CA MET A 1 12.14 -44.65 -44.88
C MET A 1 12.04 -43.80 -43.63
N ASN A 2 12.93 -44.03 -42.66
CA ASN A 2 14.25 -43.39 -42.47
C ASN A 2 14.08 -42.02 -41.80
N THR A 3 14.64 -41.71 -40.63
CA THR A 3 15.42 -42.46 -39.64
C THR A 3 15.51 -41.57 -38.39
N LEU A 4 15.33 -42.15 -37.21
CA LEU A 4 15.71 -41.57 -35.92
C LEU A 4 17.23 -41.41 -35.84
N VAL A 5 17.71 -40.31 -35.27
CA VAL A 5 19.10 -40.17 -34.83
C VAL A 5 19.11 -40.06 -33.30
N THR A 6 19.41 -41.20 -32.68
CA THR A 6 19.93 -41.33 -31.32
C THR A 6 21.44 -41.11 -31.35
N ASN A 7 21.97 -40.26 -30.46
CA ASN A 7 23.39 -40.29 -30.11
C ASN A 7 23.54 -40.58 -28.62
N GLN A 8 24.15 -41.75 -28.37
CA GLN A 8 24.68 -42.30 -27.13
C GLN A 8 26.20 -42.39 -27.34
N LEU A 9 27.00 -41.90 -26.38
CA LEU A 9 28.41 -42.24 -26.08
C LEU A 9 28.98 -41.06 -25.27
N GLY A 10 29.62 -41.21 -24.11
CA GLY A 10 30.03 -42.38 -23.33
C GLY A 10 30.84 -41.90 -22.10
N SER A 11 31.06 -42.83 -21.16
CA SER A 11 32.14 -42.91 -20.14
C SER A 11 32.71 -41.60 -19.56
N GLY A 12 32.71 -41.34 -18.27
CA GLY A 12 32.96 -42.23 -17.14
C GLY A 12 33.99 -41.54 -16.25
N PHE A 13 33.68 -41.34 -14.97
CA PHE A 13 34.68 -41.06 -13.94
C PHE A 13 34.09 -41.40 -12.58
N THR A 14 34.57 -42.51 -12.02
CA THR A 14 34.43 -42.86 -10.61
C THR A 14 35.35 -41.95 -9.80
N SER A 15 34.80 -41.21 -8.83
CA SER A 15 35.60 -40.58 -7.78
C SER A 15 35.06 -41.00 -6.42
N GLN A 16 35.85 -41.87 -5.79
CA GLN A 16 35.67 -42.43 -4.47
C GLN A 16 36.22 -41.41 -3.46
N GLY A 17 35.33 -40.61 -2.88
CA GLY A 17 35.68 -39.64 -1.84
C GLY A 17 35.49 -40.20 -0.43
N GLN A 18 36.54 -40.79 0.14
CA GLN A 18 36.64 -41.13 1.56
C GLN A 18 36.56 -39.86 2.41
N GLY A 19 35.46 -39.68 3.15
CA GLY A 19 35.33 -38.65 4.18
C GLY A 19 35.89 -39.12 5.51
N THR A 20 37.18 -38.85 5.76
CA THR A 20 37.87 -39.15 7.01
C THR A 20 37.36 -38.27 8.15
N ARG A 21 36.92 -38.96 9.20
CA ARG A 21 36.48 -38.45 10.51
C ARG A 21 37.62 -37.70 11.21
N ARG A 22 37.61 -36.36 11.21
CA ARG A 22 38.58 -35.55 11.96
C ARG A 22 38.02 -35.19 13.35
N LYS A 23 38.54 -35.87 14.37
CA LYS A 23 38.46 -35.48 15.79
C LYS A 23 39.17 -34.12 15.96
N VAL A 24 38.45 -33.09 16.38
CA VAL A 24 39.05 -31.85 16.87
C VAL A 24 39.46 -32.07 18.33
N MET A 25 40.77 -32.12 18.56
CA MET A 25 41.36 -32.19 19.89
C MET A 25 41.22 -30.87 20.64
N LYS A 26 40.89 -31.00 21.93
CA LYS A 26 41.00 -29.99 22.97
C LYS A 26 42.45 -29.46 23.03
N GLY A 27 42.63 -28.18 22.73
CA GLY A 27 43.84 -27.43 23.06
C GLY A 27 43.57 -26.47 24.21
N LYS A 28 43.86 -26.90 25.44
CA LYS A 28 44.03 -26.00 26.59
C LYS A 28 45.34 -25.22 26.37
N ARG A 29 45.26 -23.92 26.07
CA ARG A 29 46.39 -23.01 26.28
C ARG A 29 46.13 -22.19 27.54
N LYS A 30 46.92 -22.45 28.57
CA LYS A 30 47.18 -21.53 29.68
C LYS A 30 47.95 -20.33 29.11
N LEU A 31 47.46 -19.12 29.33
CA LEU A 31 48.25 -17.89 29.25
C LEU A 31 48.34 -17.32 30.66
N SER A 32 49.60 -17.10 31.07
CA SER A 32 50.01 -16.55 32.35
C SER A 32 49.60 -15.08 32.47
N PRO A 33 49.35 -14.58 33.70
CA PRO A 33 49.01 -13.18 33.94
C PRO A 33 50.29 -12.35 33.96
N ASN A 34 50.31 -11.20 33.28
CA ASN A 34 50.94 -9.98 33.81
C ASN A 34 50.65 -8.74 32.97
N SER A 35 50.22 -7.71 33.71
CA SER A 35 50.43 -6.27 33.52
C SER A 35 50.14 -5.66 32.14
N THR A 36 48.97 -5.05 32.03
CA THR A 36 48.84 -3.76 31.31
C THR A 36 47.86 -2.88 32.11
N GLN A 37 48.18 -1.61 32.15
CA GLN A 37 47.81 -0.61 33.15
C GLN A 37 46.32 -0.51 33.48
N ALA A 38 46.06 -0.36 34.78
CA ALA A 38 44.80 0.12 35.31
C ALA A 38 44.46 1.48 34.70
N TRP A 39 43.38 1.52 33.92
CA TRP A 39 42.67 2.76 33.65
C TRP A 39 42.01 3.20 34.95
N THR A 40 42.54 4.24 35.57
CA THR A 40 41.80 4.97 36.60
C THR A 40 40.52 5.50 35.96
N PRO A 41 39.33 5.22 36.52
CA PRO A 41 38.11 5.87 36.07
C PRO A 41 38.28 7.37 36.34
N LEU A 42 38.20 8.19 35.29
CA LEU A 42 38.02 9.62 35.49
C LEU A 42 36.78 9.80 36.35
N SER A 43 36.97 10.39 37.53
CA SER A 43 35.93 10.92 38.38
C SER A 43 35.03 11.84 37.56
N SER A 44 33.90 11.32 37.08
CA SER A 44 32.89 12.07 36.34
C SER A 44 32.21 13.03 37.31
N ASN A 45 32.61 14.30 37.24
CA ASN A 45 31.91 15.39 37.89
C ASN A 45 30.51 15.48 37.23
N PRO A 46 29.39 15.27 37.95
CA PRO A 46 28.06 15.12 37.34
C PRO A 46 27.45 16.42 36.80
N GLN A 47 28.20 17.53 36.78
CA GLN A 47 27.65 18.87 36.53
C GLN A 47 27.93 19.43 35.12
N ASP A 48 28.76 18.78 34.32
CA ASP A 48 28.95 19.14 32.91
C ASP A 48 28.20 18.13 32.02
N SER A 49 26.89 18.00 32.23
CA SER A 49 26.04 17.37 31.22
C SER A 49 26.03 18.31 30.02
N HIS A 50 26.94 18.07 29.06
CA HIS A 50 26.95 18.76 27.78
C HIS A 50 25.52 18.72 27.22
N ILE A 51 24.89 19.89 27.20
CA ILE A 51 23.57 20.08 26.65
C ILE A 51 23.74 19.84 25.15
N LEU A 52 23.11 18.78 24.63
CA LEU A 52 23.09 18.50 23.21
C LEU A 52 22.52 19.71 22.47
N SER A 53 23.06 20.01 21.28
CA SER A 53 22.57 21.09 20.44
C SER A 53 21.12 20.84 20.02
N ASP A 54 20.37 21.91 19.78
CA ASP A 54 18.98 21.82 19.29
C ASP A 54 18.89 21.02 17.97
N ASP A 55 19.91 21.12 17.11
CA ASP A 55 20.03 20.35 15.88
C ASP A 55 20.22 18.85 16.16
N CYS A 56 21.05 18.50 17.16
CA CYS A 56 21.21 17.13 17.62
C CYS A 56 19.91 16.56 18.18
N HIS A 57 19.19 17.33 18.99
CA HIS A 57 17.86 16.97 19.47
C HIS A 57 16.86 16.73 18.33
N ALA A 58 16.83 17.60 17.32
CA ALA A 58 15.97 17.45 16.15
C ALA A 58 16.33 16.19 15.33
N GLY A 59 17.63 15.94 15.13
CA GLY A 59 18.13 14.74 14.46
C GLY A 59 17.77 13.45 15.20
N LEU A 60 17.98 13.40 16.51
CA LEU A 60 17.59 12.27 17.35
C LEU A 60 16.09 11.99 17.30
N ARG A 61 15.25 13.04 17.32
CA ARG A 61 13.79 12.90 17.18
C ARG A 61 13.42 12.30 15.81
N SER A 62 14.07 12.75 14.74
CA SER A 62 13.87 12.22 13.39
C SER A 62 14.27 10.74 13.29
N ILE A 63 15.43 10.36 13.83
CA ILE A 63 15.88 8.96 13.89
C ILE A 63 14.88 8.11 14.68
N ALA A 64 14.47 8.59 15.85
CA ALA A 64 13.51 7.88 16.69
C ALA A 64 12.19 7.67 15.94
N GLN A 65 11.64 8.69 15.28
CA GLN A 65 10.42 8.55 14.48
C GLN A 65 10.58 7.51 13.37
N ALA A 66 11.70 7.53 12.64
CA ALA A 66 11.97 6.54 11.60
C ALA A 66 12.10 5.11 12.15
N VAL A 67 12.68 4.93 13.35
CA VAL A 67 12.72 3.63 14.04
C VAL A 67 11.32 3.16 14.45
N HIS A 68 10.47 4.07 14.92
CA HIS A 68 9.06 3.78 15.22
C HIS A 68 8.32 3.28 13.97
N ASP A 69 8.41 4.04 12.88
CA ASP A 69 7.73 3.72 11.62
C ASP A 69 8.25 2.37 11.07
N ALA A 70 9.56 2.12 11.13
CA ALA A 70 10.14 0.83 10.80
C ALA A 70 9.57 -0.31 11.66
N ASN A 71 9.49 -0.12 12.99
CA ASN A 71 8.91 -1.12 13.90
C ASN A 71 7.44 -1.43 13.55
N VAL A 72 6.64 -0.43 13.18
CA VAL A 72 5.25 -0.63 12.72
C VAL A 72 5.21 -1.51 11.47
N GLN A 73 6.12 -1.29 10.51
CA GLN A 73 6.21 -2.10 9.31
C GLN A 73 6.67 -3.53 9.58
N TYR A 74 7.67 -3.71 10.45
CA TYR A 74 8.12 -5.03 10.89
C TYR A 74 7.02 -5.78 11.64
N LYS A 75 6.26 -5.13 12.52
CA LYS A 75 5.08 -5.72 13.20
C LYS A 75 4.07 -6.25 12.18
N CYS A 76 3.77 -5.45 11.15
CA CYS A 76 2.86 -5.88 10.09
C CYS A 76 3.39 -7.08 9.31
N ALA A 77 4.70 -7.12 9.02
CA ALA A 77 5.34 -8.25 8.35
C ALA A 77 5.27 -9.55 9.18
N VAL A 78 5.57 -9.46 10.47
CA VAL A 78 5.50 -10.61 11.40
C VAL A 78 4.06 -11.10 11.53
N SER A 79 3.09 -10.19 11.66
CA SER A 79 1.66 -10.54 11.75
C SER A 79 1.14 -11.23 10.49
N ASP A 80 1.50 -10.71 9.31
CA ASP A 80 1.17 -11.32 8.02
C ASP A 80 1.76 -12.74 7.92
N TYR A 81 3.02 -12.91 8.33
CA TYR A 81 3.68 -14.21 8.33
C TYR A 81 2.99 -15.21 9.26
N LEU A 82 2.69 -14.81 10.49
CA LEU A 82 2.02 -15.69 11.46
C LEU A 82 0.62 -16.10 10.98
N ARG A 83 -0.11 -15.17 10.36
CA ARG A 83 -1.41 -15.46 9.73
C ARG A 83 -1.27 -16.46 8.59
N TRP A 84 -0.29 -16.26 7.71
CA TRP A 84 0.00 -17.17 6.60
C TRP A 84 0.41 -18.56 7.10
N ARG A 85 1.30 -18.62 8.10
CA ARG A 85 1.77 -19.86 8.73
C ARG A 85 0.61 -20.64 9.36
N ASN A 86 -0.28 -19.97 10.10
CA ASN A 86 -1.45 -20.62 10.70
C ASN A 86 -2.38 -21.23 9.62
N LYS A 87 -2.57 -20.51 8.51
CA LYS A 87 -3.33 -21.02 7.35
C LYS A 87 -2.65 -22.23 6.70
N LEU A 88 -1.31 -22.25 6.64
CA LEU A 88 -0.54 -23.35 6.06
C LEU A 88 -0.52 -24.58 6.98
N ARG A 89 -0.33 -24.39 8.30
CA ARG A 89 -0.34 -25.45 9.31
C ARG A 89 -1.62 -26.27 9.25
N ASN A 90 -2.75 -25.61 9.06
CA ASN A 90 -4.05 -26.26 8.92
C ASN A 90 -4.19 -27.10 7.64
N ARG A 91 -3.33 -26.90 6.64
CA ARG A 91 -3.38 -27.62 5.35
C ARG A 91 -2.38 -28.76 5.25
N THR A 92 -1.16 -28.59 5.75
CA THR A 92 -0.05 -29.51 5.48
C THR A 92 0.53 -30.17 6.71
N GLY A 93 -0.06 -29.94 7.90
CA GLY A 93 0.49 -30.43 9.16
C GLY A 93 1.71 -29.61 9.63
N PRO A 94 2.31 -29.99 10.78
CA PRO A 94 3.43 -29.28 11.37
C PRO A 94 4.71 -29.48 10.55
N ASN A 95 5.29 -28.38 10.04
CA ASN A 95 6.60 -28.39 9.41
C ASN A 95 7.58 -27.56 10.28
N PRO A 96 8.64 -28.17 10.83
CA PRO A 96 9.56 -27.53 11.76
C PRO A 96 10.33 -26.35 11.15
N ASN A 97 10.51 -26.31 9.83
CA ASN A 97 11.24 -25.23 9.14
C ASN A 97 10.45 -23.91 9.06
N LEU A 98 9.18 -23.90 9.47
CA LEU A 98 8.30 -22.72 9.49
C LEU A 98 8.25 -22.01 10.86
N ASN A 99 9.02 -22.45 11.84
CA ASN A 99 9.05 -21.86 13.18
C ASN A 99 10.06 -20.70 13.28
N ARG A 100 10.07 -19.76 12.32
CA ARG A 100 11.00 -18.61 12.36
C ARG A 100 10.54 -17.46 13.25
N PHE A 101 9.23 -17.32 13.45
CA PHE A 101 8.63 -16.29 14.30
C PHE A 101 7.77 -16.88 15.39
N HIS A 102 7.80 -16.24 16.54
CA HIS A 102 7.01 -16.55 17.73
C HIS A 102 6.05 -15.41 18.07
N GLN A 103 5.02 -15.70 18.88
CA GLN A 103 4.10 -14.67 19.36
C GLN A 103 4.85 -13.64 20.22
N ASP A 104 5.91 -14.08 20.91
CA ASP A 104 6.77 -13.23 21.73
C ASP A 104 7.49 -12.15 20.90
N ASP A 105 7.79 -12.43 19.61
CA ASP A 105 8.37 -11.43 18.71
C ASP A 105 7.38 -10.27 18.46
N LEU A 106 6.09 -10.58 18.30
CA LEU A 106 5.06 -9.55 18.16
C LEU A 106 4.93 -8.71 19.43
N GLN A 107 4.93 -9.35 20.60
CA GLN A 107 4.85 -8.67 21.88
C GLN A 107 6.06 -7.77 22.11
N THR A 108 7.26 -8.22 21.72
CA THR A 108 8.49 -7.43 21.82
C THR A 108 8.42 -6.18 20.94
N ILE A 109 8.03 -6.32 19.66
CA ILE A 109 7.87 -5.16 18.77
C ILE A 109 6.76 -4.22 19.26
N GLU A 110 5.64 -4.76 19.73
CA GLU A 110 4.53 -3.97 20.27
C GLU A 110 4.92 -3.20 21.53
N GLY A 111 5.71 -3.81 22.41
CA GLY A 111 6.33 -3.14 23.56
C GLY A 111 7.19 -1.96 23.13
N ALA A 112 8.07 -2.16 22.14
CA ALA A 112 8.93 -1.08 21.61
C ALA A 112 8.13 0.06 20.96
N ILE A 113 7.07 -0.26 20.20
CA ILE A 113 6.17 0.74 19.60
C ILE A 113 5.46 1.56 20.68
N ASN A 114 4.94 0.89 21.71
CA ASN A 114 4.21 1.55 22.81
C ASN A 114 5.14 2.40 23.68
N ALA A 115 6.37 1.93 23.95
CA ALA A 115 7.37 2.70 24.67
C ALA A 115 7.68 4.04 23.96
N HIS A 116 7.67 4.03 22.62
CA HIS A 116 7.89 5.24 21.84
C HIS A 116 6.72 6.24 21.91
N LEU A 117 5.47 5.76 21.92
CA LEU A 117 4.28 6.61 22.07
C LEU A 117 4.24 7.37 23.41
N THR A 118 4.89 6.83 24.45
CA THR A 118 4.95 7.44 25.77
C THR A 118 6.07 8.47 25.95
N LEU A 119 6.97 8.61 24.96
CA LEU A 119 8.04 9.60 25.08
C LEU A 119 7.48 11.02 24.94
N ASP A 120 7.63 11.81 26.00
CA ASP A 120 7.56 13.25 25.87
C ASP A 120 8.70 13.70 24.95
N LYS A 121 8.33 14.32 23.83
CA LYS A 121 9.25 14.70 22.75
C LYS A 121 10.35 15.66 23.22
N SER A 122 10.24 16.19 24.44
CA SER A 122 11.17 17.12 25.07
C SER A 122 12.39 16.45 25.75
N LEU A 123 12.37 15.15 26.03
CA LEU A 123 13.40 14.51 26.88
C LEU A 123 14.44 13.70 26.08
N ALA A 124 15.58 14.32 25.73
CA ALA A 124 16.71 13.64 25.08
C ALA A 124 17.20 12.35 25.76
N PRO A 125 17.33 12.29 27.11
CA PRO A 125 17.81 11.08 27.77
C PRO A 125 16.93 9.86 27.48
N GLN A 126 15.61 10.05 27.40
CA GLN A 126 14.68 8.96 27.08
C GLN A 126 14.81 8.51 25.62
N LEU A 127 15.05 9.46 24.70
CA LEU A 127 15.26 9.15 23.28
C LEU A 127 16.51 8.29 23.10
N LEU A 128 17.60 8.63 23.79
CA LEU A 128 18.86 7.87 23.73
C LEU A 128 18.69 6.45 24.24
N VAL A 129 18.01 6.26 25.38
CA VAL A 129 17.73 4.91 25.92
C VAL A 129 16.90 4.08 24.95
N ASN A 130 15.91 4.67 24.30
CA ASN A 130 15.08 3.96 23.31
C ASN A 130 15.89 3.59 22.05
N LEU A 131 16.74 4.50 21.57
CA LEU A 131 17.60 4.24 20.40
C LEU A 131 18.69 3.20 20.68
N ASP A 132 19.20 3.15 21.91
CA ASP A 132 20.16 2.16 22.38
C ASP A 132 19.54 0.76 22.49
N ASP A 133 18.21 0.65 22.65
CA ASP A 133 17.54 -0.65 22.74
C ASP A 133 17.75 -1.49 21.47
N GLY A 134 18.49 -2.59 21.64
CA GLY A 134 18.79 -3.57 20.60
C GLY A 134 17.76 -4.68 20.47
N SER A 135 16.71 -4.72 21.30
CA SER A 135 15.73 -5.82 21.37
C SER A 135 15.11 -6.16 20.00
N CYS A 136 14.74 -5.14 19.23
CA CYS A 136 14.12 -5.28 17.91
C CYS A 136 15.08 -5.74 16.80
N ILE A 137 16.39 -5.54 16.95
CA ILE A 137 17.38 -5.81 15.87
C ILE A 137 17.34 -7.28 15.47
N SER A 138 17.27 -8.20 16.43
CA SER A 138 17.21 -9.63 16.15
C SER A 138 15.94 -10.03 15.38
N ILE A 139 14.83 -9.32 15.64
CA ILE A 139 13.54 -9.56 14.97
C ILE A 139 13.59 -9.01 13.55
N TRP A 140 14.14 -7.81 13.35
CA TRP A 140 14.32 -7.20 12.03
C TRP A 140 15.15 -8.10 11.12
N LYS A 141 16.25 -8.65 11.65
CA LYS A 141 17.10 -9.62 10.95
C LYS A 141 16.32 -10.86 10.53
N ARG A 142 15.57 -11.49 11.45
CA ARG A 142 14.73 -12.65 11.13
C ARG A 142 13.70 -12.31 10.06
N VAL A 143 13.17 -11.09 10.03
CA VAL A 143 12.22 -10.64 9.00
C VAL A 143 12.89 -10.54 7.65
N ALA A 144 14.08 -9.92 7.56
CA ALA A 144 14.85 -9.87 6.32
C ALA A 144 15.15 -11.29 5.80
N GLU A 145 15.68 -12.18 6.65
CA GLU A 145 15.99 -13.57 6.29
C GLU A 145 14.75 -14.36 5.84
N ASN A 146 13.62 -14.15 6.50
CA ASN A 146 12.37 -14.81 6.14
C ASN A 146 11.79 -14.27 4.83
N MET A 147 11.97 -12.98 4.54
CA MET A 147 11.59 -12.40 3.26
C MET A 147 12.41 -13.00 2.10
N VAL A 148 13.73 -13.15 2.29
CA VAL A 148 14.59 -13.87 1.32
C VAL A 148 14.10 -15.30 1.10
N TYR A 149 13.73 -15.99 2.18
CA TYR A 149 13.16 -17.34 2.11
C TYR A 149 11.81 -17.38 1.36
N LEU A 150 10.89 -16.46 1.65
CA LEU A 150 9.59 -16.40 0.97
C LEU A 150 9.73 -16.11 -0.53
N LYS A 151 10.74 -15.33 -0.92
CA LYS A 151 11.07 -15.06 -2.32
C LYS A 151 11.63 -16.29 -3.05
N SER A 152 12.33 -17.18 -2.34
CA SER A 152 12.88 -18.42 -2.92
C SER A 152 11.84 -19.52 -3.11
N LEU A 153 10.66 -19.41 -2.48
CA LEU A 153 9.55 -20.32 -2.74
C LEU A 153 8.99 -20.08 -4.15
N GLN A 154 9.18 -21.04 -5.06
CA GLN A 154 8.71 -21.01 -6.46
C GLN A 154 7.19 -20.86 -6.66
N LYS A 155 6.39 -20.76 -5.58
CA LYS A 155 4.95 -20.56 -5.74
C LYS A 155 4.66 -19.12 -6.16
N PRO A 156 3.82 -18.91 -7.17
CA PRO A 156 3.47 -17.56 -7.60
C PRO A 156 2.85 -16.80 -6.42
N GLN A 157 3.54 -15.75 -5.97
CA GLN A 157 2.96 -14.79 -5.03
C GLN A 157 1.78 -14.13 -5.75
N THR A 158 0.65 -14.00 -5.07
CA THR A 158 -0.49 -13.28 -5.65
C THR A 158 -0.09 -11.82 -5.87
N PRO A 159 -0.57 -11.13 -6.93
CA PRO A 159 -0.24 -9.73 -7.19
C PRO A 159 -0.41 -8.81 -5.98
N ALA A 160 -1.47 -9.02 -5.18
CA ALA A 160 -1.70 -8.26 -3.95
C ALA A 160 -0.62 -8.44 -2.87
N HIS A 161 -0.01 -9.63 -2.78
CA HIS A 161 1.11 -9.88 -1.86
C HIS A 161 2.37 -9.18 -2.33
N LEU A 162 2.63 -9.20 -3.63
CA LEU A 162 3.76 -8.49 -4.23
C LEU A 162 3.62 -6.98 -4.00
N GLU A 163 2.48 -6.40 -4.35
CA GLU A 163 2.18 -4.98 -4.13
C GLU A 163 2.36 -4.57 -2.67
N LYS A 164 1.82 -5.36 -1.73
CA LYS A 164 1.99 -5.12 -0.29
C LYS A 164 3.45 -5.18 0.14
N SER A 165 4.22 -6.13 -0.37
CA SER A 165 5.65 -6.27 -0.05
C SER A 165 6.49 -5.12 -0.63
N THR A 166 6.18 -4.68 -1.85
CA THR A 166 6.82 -3.53 -2.51
C THR A 166 6.55 -2.25 -1.76
N LYS A 167 5.27 -1.99 -1.40
CA LYS A 167 4.91 -0.81 -0.59
C LYS A 167 5.68 -0.76 0.72
N ARG A 168 5.76 -1.88 1.43
CA ARG A 168 6.53 -1.99 2.69
C ARG A 168 8.02 -1.76 2.47
N ALA A 169 8.60 -2.30 1.40
CA ALA A 169 10.00 -2.08 1.07
C ALA A 169 10.30 -0.59 0.81
N THR A 170 9.42 0.12 0.12
CA THR A 170 9.52 1.57 -0.08
C THR A 170 9.44 2.34 1.25
N GLU A 171 8.50 1.99 2.12
CA GLU A 171 8.36 2.64 3.44
C GLU A 171 9.61 2.41 4.31
N LEU A 172 10.17 1.20 4.33
CA LEU A 172 11.41 0.89 5.06
C LEU A 172 12.64 1.57 4.44
N LYS A 173 12.70 1.71 3.12
CA LYS A 173 13.74 2.49 2.42
C LYS A 173 13.68 3.96 2.82
N ASN A 174 12.48 4.55 2.92
CA ASN A 174 12.33 5.92 3.38
C ASN A 174 12.80 6.08 4.83
N CYS A 175 12.46 5.12 5.72
CA CYS A 175 12.97 5.11 7.10
C CYS A 175 14.50 5.07 7.12
N ARG A 176 15.13 4.22 6.31
CA ARG A 176 16.60 4.12 6.19
C ARG A 176 17.21 5.45 5.75
N THR A 177 16.69 6.07 4.70
CA THR A 177 17.20 7.36 4.20
C THR A 177 17.12 8.43 5.28
N THR A 178 15.96 8.56 5.96
CA THR A 178 15.79 9.50 7.08
C THR A 178 16.78 9.21 8.22
N MET A 179 16.91 7.95 8.64
CA MET A 179 17.86 7.57 9.69
C MET A 179 19.30 7.90 9.31
N THR A 180 19.75 7.55 8.10
CA THR A 180 21.11 7.83 7.64
C THR A 180 21.39 9.32 7.55
N THR A 181 20.48 10.09 6.95
CA THR A 181 20.64 11.55 6.83
C THR A 181 20.67 12.21 8.20
N SER A 182 19.75 11.88 9.10
CA SER A 182 19.74 12.44 10.46
C SER A 182 20.91 11.94 11.30
N PHE A 183 21.35 10.70 11.15
CA PHE A 183 22.50 10.16 11.87
C PHE A 183 23.80 10.86 11.49
N ASN A 184 24.02 11.11 10.18
CA ASN A 184 25.19 11.85 9.71
C ASN A 184 25.30 13.27 10.28
N LEU A 185 24.16 13.88 10.65
CA LEU A 185 24.13 15.20 11.29
C LEU A 185 24.52 15.12 12.77
N VAL A 186 24.12 14.06 13.47
CA VAL A 186 24.26 13.97 14.94
C VAL A 186 25.44 13.10 15.41
N GLU A 187 26.02 12.27 14.53
CA GLU A 187 27.01 11.25 14.90
C GLU A 187 28.20 11.84 15.66
N ARG A 188 28.78 12.93 15.14
CA ARG A 188 29.98 13.55 15.75
C ARG A 188 29.68 13.98 17.17
N GLU A 189 28.58 14.70 17.37
CA GLU A 189 28.21 15.24 18.67
C GLU A 189 27.85 14.13 19.69
N LEU A 190 27.17 13.07 19.23
CA LEU A 190 26.89 11.90 20.06
C LEU A 190 28.15 11.19 20.51
N ARG A 191 29.13 11.01 19.60
CA ARG A 191 30.42 10.38 19.95
C ARG A 191 31.22 11.25 20.90
N ASP A 192 31.26 12.56 20.66
CA ASP A 192 31.96 13.52 21.54
C ASP A 192 31.33 13.57 22.94
N SER A 193 30.01 13.37 23.03
CA SER A 193 29.26 13.30 24.30
C SER A 193 29.33 11.92 24.98
N GLY A 194 30.10 10.97 24.44
CA GLY A 194 30.28 9.64 25.02
C GLY A 194 29.14 8.64 24.74
N HIS A 195 28.19 8.96 23.86
CA HIS A 195 27.08 8.07 23.46
C HIS A 195 27.47 7.08 22.35
N GLY A 196 28.68 6.52 22.44
CA GLY A 196 29.21 5.60 21.43
C GLY A 196 28.36 4.35 21.23
N SER A 197 27.80 3.77 22.31
CA SER A 197 26.92 2.59 22.21
C SER A 197 25.66 2.87 21.39
N THR A 198 25.05 4.04 21.59
CA THR A 198 23.84 4.46 20.88
C THR A 198 24.13 4.64 19.40
N CYS A 199 25.30 5.18 19.03
CA CYS A 199 25.74 5.26 17.64
C CYS A 199 25.84 3.87 16.99
N GLU A 200 26.46 2.90 17.67
CA GLU A 200 26.56 1.54 17.15
C GLU A 200 25.17 0.87 17.04
N ALA A 201 24.26 1.13 17.99
CA ALA A 201 22.89 0.62 17.93
C ALA A 201 22.08 1.22 16.76
N ILE A 202 22.26 2.51 16.44
CA ILE A 202 21.64 3.18 15.29
C ILE A 202 22.21 2.61 13.98
N LEU A 203 23.54 2.48 13.89
CA LEU A 203 24.21 1.89 12.72
C LEU A 203 23.75 0.45 12.47
N ALA A 204 23.62 -0.35 13.51
CA ALA A 204 23.08 -1.71 13.40
C ALA A 204 21.65 -1.71 12.85
N LYS A 205 20.78 -0.79 13.30
CA LYS A 205 19.41 -0.64 12.78
C LYS A 205 19.41 -0.22 11.31
N ILE A 206 20.26 0.73 10.90
CA ILE A 206 20.43 1.15 9.50
C ILE A 206 20.89 -0.03 8.63
N ALA A 207 21.85 -0.83 9.10
CA ALA A 207 22.33 -2.02 8.40
C ALA A 207 21.22 -3.06 8.20
N MET A 208 20.36 -3.29 9.21
CA MET A 208 19.22 -4.22 9.07
C MET A 208 18.17 -3.73 8.06
N LEU A 209 17.94 -2.41 7.98
CA LEU A 209 17.06 -1.84 6.95
C LEU A 209 17.65 -2.02 5.54
N LEU A 210 18.98 -1.92 5.40
CA LEU A 210 19.67 -2.19 4.15
C LEU A 210 19.53 -3.67 3.73
N GLU A 211 19.75 -4.61 4.64
CA GLU A 211 19.56 -6.06 4.36
C GLU A 211 18.13 -6.36 3.87
N TYR A 212 17.13 -5.68 4.44
CA TYR A 212 15.75 -5.82 3.98
C TYR A 212 15.55 -5.28 2.56
N GLU A 213 16.15 -4.13 2.22
CA GLU A 213 16.11 -3.56 0.87
C GLU A 213 16.84 -4.44 -0.15
N GLU A 214 17.92 -5.12 0.23
CA GLU A 214 18.60 -6.08 -0.64
C GLU A 214 17.72 -7.32 -0.93
N ALA A 215 16.95 -7.78 0.06
CA ALA A 215 16.00 -8.88 -0.12
C ALA A 215 14.87 -8.53 -1.11
N TYR A 216 14.36 -7.30 -0.99
CA TYR A 216 13.35 -6.71 -1.86
C TYR A 216 13.93 -5.46 -2.51
N PRO A 217 14.75 -5.62 -3.57
CA PRO A 217 15.22 -4.47 -4.30
C PRO A 217 13.97 -3.76 -4.76
N VAL A 218 13.74 -2.56 -4.21
CA VAL A 218 12.81 -1.62 -4.77
C VAL A 218 13.40 -1.38 -6.15
N LEU A 219 12.92 -2.12 -7.15
CA LEU A 219 13.31 -1.87 -8.53
C LEU A 219 13.16 -0.37 -8.66
N PRO A 220 14.23 0.37 -9.03
CA PRO A 220 14.14 1.81 -9.21
C PRO A 220 12.90 2.00 -10.03
N GLU A 221 11.90 2.64 -9.40
CA GLU A 221 10.54 2.81 -9.93
C GLU A 221 10.73 3.08 -11.40
N PRO A 222 10.39 2.11 -12.27
CA PRO A 222 11.08 1.85 -13.54
C PRO A 222 11.50 3.18 -14.08
N THR A 223 12.79 3.53 -13.87
CA THR A 223 13.32 4.80 -14.36
C THR A 223 12.84 4.78 -15.78
N LEU A 224 12.05 5.76 -16.20
CA LEU A 224 11.59 5.84 -17.56
C LEU A 224 12.85 5.97 -18.45
N THR A 225 13.60 4.89 -18.69
CA THR A 225 13.78 4.43 -20.05
C THR A 225 12.37 4.37 -20.58
N VAL A 226 11.99 5.46 -21.24
CA VAL A 226 10.82 5.60 -22.10
C VAL A 226 10.39 4.19 -22.45
N PRO A 227 9.29 3.67 -21.86
CA PRO A 227 8.71 2.45 -22.36
C PRO A 227 8.60 2.71 -23.85
N GLU A 228 9.21 1.86 -24.68
CA GLU A 228 8.73 1.70 -26.06
C GLU A 228 7.22 1.78 -25.96
N PRO A 229 6.59 2.82 -26.56
CA PRO A 229 5.30 3.30 -26.11
C PRO A 229 4.36 2.12 -26.06
N ARG A 230 4.07 1.64 -24.84
CA ARG A 230 2.82 0.96 -24.60
C ARG A 230 1.84 2.02 -25.02
N GLN A 231 1.22 1.74 -26.15
CA GLN A 231 0.15 2.47 -26.77
C GLN A 231 -0.96 2.59 -25.72
N GLU A 232 -0.78 3.52 -24.76
CA GLU A 232 -1.87 4.23 -24.15
C GLU A 232 -2.70 4.66 -25.35
N SER A 233 -3.90 4.13 -25.46
CA SER A 233 -4.78 4.49 -26.56
C SER A 233 -4.78 6.02 -26.64
N PRO A 234 -4.63 6.62 -27.84
CA PRO A 234 -4.44 8.05 -28.02
C PRO A 234 -5.67 8.89 -27.62
N TYR A 235 -6.61 8.29 -26.90
CA TYR A 235 -7.81 8.89 -26.39
C TYR A 235 -7.64 9.21 -24.90
N THR A 236 -6.76 10.15 -24.60
CA THR A 236 -6.95 10.98 -23.40
C THR A 236 -8.15 11.87 -23.67
N PHE A 237 -9.36 11.30 -23.53
CA PHE A 237 -10.58 12.09 -23.61
C PHE A 237 -10.51 13.11 -22.47
N HIS A 238 -10.19 14.36 -22.81
CA HIS A 238 -10.11 15.42 -21.83
C HIS A 238 -11.45 15.45 -21.11
N THR A 239 -11.44 15.28 -19.80
CA THR A 239 -12.66 15.34 -18.98
C THR A 239 -13.45 16.63 -19.26
N SER A 240 -12.78 17.71 -19.63
CA SER A 240 -13.43 18.96 -20.07
C SER A 240 -14.34 18.76 -21.29
N THR A 241 -13.93 17.95 -22.26
CA THR A 241 -14.72 17.64 -23.46
C THR A 241 -15.96 16.83 -23.11
N LEU A 242 -15.83 15.87 -22.20
CA LEU A 242 -16.97 15.04 -21.75
C LEU A 242 -18.00 15.90 -21.01
N ILE A 243 -17.55 16.79 -20.12
CA ILE A 243 -18.39 17.77 -19.44
C ILE A 243 -19.12 18.68 -20.45
N SER A 244 -18.41 19.17 -21.47
CA SER A 244 -19.00 20.02 -22.49
C SER A 244 -20.04 19.29 -23.34
N ILE A 245 -19.77 18.04 -23.73
CA ILE A 245 -20.71 17.22 -24.51
C ILE A 245 -21.98 16.96 -23.71
N ASP A 246 -21.85 16.53 -22.45
CA ASP A 246 -22.98 16.25 -21.56
C ASP A 246 -23.80 17.52 -21.28
N GLY A 247 -23.11 18.64 -21.03
CA GLY A 247 -23.75 19.95 -20.82
C GLY A 247 -24.53 20.43 -22.05
N MET A 248 -23.96 20.28 -23.26
CA MET A 248 -24.66 20.60 -24.50
C MET A 248 -25.88 19.70 -24.72
N GLY A 249 -25.75 18.40 -24.44
CA GLY A 249 -26.85 17.44 -24.51
C GLY A 249 -28.02 17.83 -23.60
N LEU A 250 -27.74 18.30 -22.38
CA LEU A 250 -28.75 18.80 -21.44
C LEU A 250 -29.49 20.02 -21.97
N VAL A 251 -28.77 21.02 -22.50
CA VAL A 251 -29.38 22.24 -23.04
C VAL A 251 -30.28 21.92 -24.22
N ILE A 252 -29.82 21.07 -25.15
CA ILE A 252 -30.62 20.64 -26.30
C ILE A 252 -31.88 19.89 -25.83
N SER A 253 -31.73 18.99 -24.85
CA SER A 253 -32.86 18.24 -24.29
C SER A 253 -33.89 19.15 -23.63
N LEU A 254 -33.46 20.22 -22.94
CA LEU A 254 -34.38 21.22 -22.35
C LEU A 254 -35.20 21.96 -23.41
N ILE A 255 -34.61 22.28 -24.57
CA ILE A 255 -35.32 22.94 -25.66
C ILE A 255 -36.42 22.02 -26.21
N PHE A 256 -36.08 20.76 -26.48
CA PHE A 256 -37.07 19.78 -26.95
C PHE A 256 -38.16 19.51 -25.92
N MET A 257 -37.80 19.48 -24.63
CA MET A 257 -38.76 19.35 -23.53
C MET A 257 -39.73 20.55 -23.51
N ALA A 258 -39.24 21.77 -23.65
CA ALA A 258 -40.08 22.98 -23.70
C ALA A 258 -41.01 22.98 -24.93
N MET A 259 -40.52 22.51 -26.08
CA MET A 259 -41.33 22.35 -27.28
C MET A 259 -42.41 21.28 -27.09
N ALA A 260 -42.05 20.12 -26.55
CA ALA A 260 -42.99 19.05 -26.22
C ALA A 260 -44.06 19.55 -25.25
N TRP A 261 -43.67 20.30 -24.23
CA TRP A 261 -44.59 20.92 -23.27
C TRP A 261 -45.59 21.87 -23.94
N SER A 262 -45.14 22.67 -24.91
CA SER A 262 -46.04 23.58 -25.64
C SER A 262 -47.04 22.87 -26.55
N LYS A 263 -46.81 21.59 -26.86
CA LYS A 263 -47.59 20.78 -27.80
C LYS A 263 -48.40 19.66 -27.13
N SER A 264 -48.12 19.34 -25.88
CA SER A 264 -48.81 18.29 -25.15
C SER A 264 -50.25 18.69 -24.83
N THR A 265 -51.18 17.78 -25.09
CA THR A 265 -52.57 17.88 -24.70
C THR A 265 -52.75 17.36 -23.27
N ASP A 266 -53.74 17.88 -22.53
CA ASP A 266 -54.05 17.44 -21.16
C ASP A 266 -54.68 16.04 -21.07
N THR A 267 -54.64 15.28 -22.16
CA THR A 267 -55.20 13.94 -22.24
C THR A 267 -54.22 12.91 -21.68
N PRO A 268 -54.64 12.03 -20.76
CA PRO A 268 -53.83 10.90 -20.31
C PRO A 268 -53.40 10.01 -21.49
N GLY A 269 -52.19 9.46 -21.44
CA GLY A 269 -51.68 8.55 -22.47
C GLY A 269 -52.31 7.15 -22.38
N SER A 270 -52.33 6.43 -23.50
CA SER A 270 -52.79 5.04 -23.56
C SER A 270 -51.60 4.07 -23.67
N PRO A 271 -51.64 2.90 -23.01
CA PRO A 271 -50.64 1.85 -23.21
C PRO A 271 -50.57 1.31 -24.65
N ASN A 272 -51.62 1.55 -25.44
CA ASN A 272 -51.67 1.18 -26.85
C ASN A 272 -50.99 2.22 -27.75
N ASP A 273 -50.60 3.37 -27.21
CA ASP A 273 -49.93 4.42 -27.97
C ASP A 273 -48.48 4.01 -28.25
N PRO A 274 -47.95 4.29 -29.45
CA PRO A 274 -46.56 3.99 -29.78
C PRO A 274 -45.58 4.72 -28.85
N ASP A 275 -45.95 5.90 -28.37
CA ASP A 275 -45.15 6.73 -27.47
C ASP A 275 -44.91 6.05 -26.10
N PHE A 276 -45.85 5.23 -25.62
CA PHE A 276 -45.66 4.45 -24.39
C PHE A 276 -44.52 3.43 -24.54
N TRP A 277 -44.47 2.74 -25.67
CA TRP A 277 -43.43 1.74 -25.95
C TRP A 277 -42.06 2.37 -26.17
N VAL A 278 -42.01 3.54 -26.81
CA VAL A 278 -40.78 4.35 -26.93
C VAL A 278 -40.30 4.78 -25.55
N GLN A 279 -41.20 5.29 -24.71
CA GLN A 279 -40.88 5.70 -23.33
C GLN A 279 -40.35 4.51 -22.50
N MET A 280 -40.93 3.31 -22.62
CA MET A 280 -40.41 2.11 -21.96
C MET A 280 -39.01 1.72 -22.44
N ARG A 281 -38.76 1.77 -23.75
CA ARG A 281 -37.43 1.50 -24.32
C ARG A 281 -36.39 2.45 -23.75
N ASP A 282 -36.69 3.75 -23.77
CA ASP A 282 -35.75 4.79 -23.34
C ASP A 282 -35.49 4.70 -21.84
N THR A 283 -36.53 4.44 -21.04
CA THR A 283 -36.39 4.19 -19.59
C THR A 283 -35.49 2.99 -19.31
N THR A 284 -35.60 1.91 -20.10
CA THR A 284 -34.76 0.71 -19.95
C THR A 284 -33.29 1.02 -20.26
N LEU A 285 -33.02 1.84 -21.28
CA LEU A 285 -31.67 2.27 -21.63
C LEU A 285 -31.07 3.18 -20.55
N THR A 286 -31.84 4.12 -20.00
CA THR A 286 -31.42 4.98 -18.88
C THR A 286 -31.09 4.15 -17.64
N LEU A 287 -31.90 3.14 -17.32
CA LEU A 287 -31.63 2.22 -16.20
C LEU A 287 -30.34 1.43 -16.42
N LEU A 288 -30.11 0.91 -17.63
CA LEU A 288 -28.86 0.21 -17.97
C LEU A 288 -27.66 1.16 -17.86
N GLY A 289 -27.81 2.41 -18.30
CA GLY A 289 -26.80 3.46 -18.15
C GLY A 289 -26.46 3.75 -16.69
N LEU A 290 -27.47 3.92 -15.83
CA LEU A 290 -27.29 4.11 -14.39
C LEU A 290 -26.59 2.90 -13.72
N LEU A 291 -26.99 1.68 -14.08
CA LEU A 291 -26.42 0.44 -13.54
C LEU A 291 -24.96 0.23 -13.98
N THR A 292 -24.63 0.56 -15.22
CA THR A 292 -23.25 0.48 -15.71
C THR A 292 -22.37 1.54 -15.05
N THR A 293 -22.86 2.77 -14.90
CA THR A 293 -22.13 3.84 -14.23
C THR A 293 -21.89 3.54 -12.75
N ILE A 294 -22.87 3.02 -12.00
CA ILE A 294 -22.68 2.67 -10.59
C ILE A 294 -21.69 1.51 -10.42
N TYR A 295 -21.70 0.53 -11.32
CA TYR A 295 -20.74 -0.58 -11.30
C TYR A 295 -19.30 -0.09 -11.49
N VAL A 296 -19.07 0.78 -12.48
CA VAL A 296 -17.75 1.40 -12.72
C VAL A 296 -17.34 2.27 -11.53
N THR A 297 -18.29 3.03 -10.98
CA THR A 297 -18.06 3.92 -9.83
C THR A 297 -17.67 3.12 -8.59
N HIS A 298 -18.35 2.01 -8.29
CA HIS A 298 -18.05 1.15 -7.15
C HIS A 298 -16.60 0.62 -7.17
N GLN A 299 -16.09 0.25 -8.34
CA GLN A 299 -14.71 -0.24 -8.47
C GLN A 299 -13.67 0.85 -8.20
N ARG A 300 -13.98 2.11 -8.50
CA ARG A 300 -13.01 3.24 -8.43
C ARG A 300 -13.14 4.09 -7.17
N LEU A 301 -14.34 4.22 -6.60
CA LEU A 301 -14.64 5.15 -5.50
C LEU A 301 -14.73 4.49 -4.13
N SER A 302 -14.45 3.19 -3.99
CA SER A 302 -14.49 2.50 -2.68
C SER A 302 -13.57 3.13 -1.61
N ALA A 303 -12.61 3.96 -2.01
CA ALA A 303 -11.70 4.68 -1.12
C ALA A 303 -12.23 6.03 -0.59
N ASP A 304 -13.21 6.67 -1.23
CA ASP A 304 -13.81 7.94 -0.78
C ASP A 304 -15.29 7.74 -0.42
N PRO A 305 -15.61 7.60 0.88
CA PRO A 305 -16.95 7.26 1.34
C PRO A 305 -17.97 8.39 1.08
N ILE A 306 -17.54 9.65 1.03
CA ILE A 306 -18.44 10.80 0.86
C ILE A 306 -18.92 10.86 -0.59
N ALA A 307 -17.98 10.78 -1.53
CA ALA A 307 -18.29 10.78 -2.95
C ALA A 307 -19.15 9.58 -3.36
N TRP A 308 -18.87 8.41 -2.80
CA TRP A 308 -19.67 7.21 -3.00
C TRP A 308 -21.13 7.39 -2.57
N ASN A 309 -21.36 8.01 -1.41
CA ASN A 309 -22.71 8.21 -0.90
C ASN A 309 -23.54 9.14 -1.78
N TYR A 310 -22.95 10.23 -2.29
CA TYR A 310 -23.64 11.11 -3.25
C TYR A 310 -23.96 10.42 -4.58
N ALA A 311 -23.01 9.67 -5.14
CA ALA A 311 -23.22 8.92 -6.38
C ALA A 311 -24.38 7.92 -6.24
N LEU A 312 -24.44 7.23 -5.09
CA LEU A 312 -25.51 6.30 -4.75
C LEU A 312 -26.87 7.01 -4.60
N MET A 313 -26.92 8.16 -3.93
CA MET A 313 -28.15 8.96 -3.80
C MET A 313 -28.69 9.42 -5.16
N PHE A 314 -27.83 9.94 -6.05
CA PHE A 314 -28.24 10.36 -7.39
C PHE A 314 -28.69 9.19 -8.27
N THR A 315 -28.01 8.04 -8.16
CA THR A 315 -28.40 6.83 -8.90
C THR A 315 -29.76 6.32 -8.46
N LEU A 316 -30.02 6.25 -7.15
CA LEU A 316 -31.32 5.82 -6.62
C LEU A 316 -32.43 6.79 -6.99
N ALA A 317 -32.17 8.10 -6.92
CA ALA A 317 -33.11 9.12 -7.35
C ALA A 317 -33.44 8.97 -8.85
N GLY A 318 -32.43 8.75 -9.70
CA GLY A 318 -32.60 8.51 -11.13
C GLY A 318 -33.44 7.27 -11.44
N ILE A 319 -33.19 6.16 -10.73
CA ILE A 319 -33.98 4.92 -10.87
C ILE A 319 -35.44 5.15 -10.46
N ALA A 320 -35.67 5.85 -9.34
CA ALA A 320 -37.02 6.17 -8.89
C ALA A 320 -37.77 7.04 -9.92
N CYS A 321 -37.12 8.07 -10.46
CA CYS A 321 -37.69 8.92 -11.52
C CYS A 321 -38.01 8.12 -12.79
N ALA A 322 -37.13 7.20 -13.19
CA ALA A 322 -37.32 6.35 -14.36
C ALA A 322 -38.56 5.44 -14.20
N ILE A 323 -38.71 4.79 -13.04
CA ILE A 323 -39.87 3.94 -12.75
C ILE A 323 -41.16 4.78 -12.68
N LEU A 324 -41.10 5.93 -12.00
CA LEU A 324 -42.21 6.86 -11.90
C LEU A 324 -42.67 7.33 -13.28
N ALA A 325 -41.76 7.60 -14.22
CA ALA A 325 -42.12 8.03 -15.57
C ALA A 325 -43.03 7.03 -16.30
N VAL A 326 -42.75 5.72 -16.17
CA VAL A 326 -43.56 4.66 -16.79
C VAL A 326 -44.92 4.52 -16.11
N VAL A 327 -44.95 4.61 -14.78
CA VAL A 327 -46.19 4.51 -13.99
C VAL A 327 -47.11 5.72 -14.19
N LEU A 328 -46.54 6.92 -14.30
CA LEU A 328 -47.27 8.18 -14.49
C LEU A 328 -47.91 8.30 -15.88
N TYR A 329 -47.34 7.66 -16.89
CA TYR A 329 -47.79 7.79 -18.28
C TYR A 329 -49.29 7.49 -18.49
N PRO A 330 -49.87 6.38 -17.96
CA PRO A 330 -51.30 6.12 -18.07
C PRO A 330 -52.17 6.84 -17.04
N LEU A 331 -51.58 7.41 -15.98
CA LEU A 331 -52.33 7.96 -14.84
C LEU A 331 -52.54 9.47 -14.91
N VAL A 332 -51.64 10.18 -15.59
CA VAL A 332 -51.49 11.64 -15.51
C VAL A 332 -51.24 12.19 -16.92
N PRO A 333 -51.50 13.48 -17.21
CA PRO A 333 -51.13 14.06 -18.49
C PRO A 333 -49.67 13.74 -18.84
N THR A 334 -49.46 13.41 -20.11
CA THR A 334 -48.17 12.93 -20.66
C THR A 334 -46.99 13.85 -20.32
N MET A 335 -47.26 15.14 -20.12
CA MET A 335 -46.32 16.15 -19.60
C MET A 335 -45.53 15.68 -18.37
N TRP A 336 -46.22 15.11 -17.37
CA TRP A 336 -45.61 14.74 -16.10
C TRP A 336 -44.72 13.50 -16.22
N SER A 337 -45.11 12.54 -17.05
CA SER A 337 -44.26 11.39 -17.37
C SER A 337 -43.00 11.81 -18.12
N SER A 338 -43.11 12.75 -19.07
CA SER A 338 -41.95 13.29 -19.80
C SER A 338 -41.01 14.05 -18.86
N PHE A 339 -41.54 14.79 -17.88
CA PHE A 339 -40.72 15.50 -16.89
C PHE A 339 -39.97 14.55 -15.95
N ALA A 340 -40.63 13.48 -15.50
CA ALA A 340 -39.98 12.43 -14.70
C ALA A 340 -38.87 11.71 -15.48
N SER A 341 -39.12 11.40 -16.76
CA SER A 341 -38.14 10.82 -17.68
C SER A 341 -36.92 11.74 -17.88
N PHE A 342 -37.16 13.03 -18.12
CA PHE A 342 -36.11 14.03 -18.24
C PHE A 342 -35.25 14.10 -16.96
N SER A 343 -35.89 14.10 -15.80
CA SER A 343 -35.21 14.15 -14.50
C SER A 343 -34.29 12.96 -14.29
N ALA A 344 -34.69 11.76 -14.72
CA ALA A 344 -33.84 10.56 -14.65
C ALA A 344 -32.55 10.72 -15.49
N ASN A 345 -32.66 11.28 -16.70
CA ASN A 345 -31.51 11.55 -17.56
C ASN A 345 -30.56 12.59 -16.96
N VAL A 346 -31.09 13.65 -16.33
CA VAL A 346 -30.27 14.64 -15.62
C VAL A 346 -29.46 13.99 -14.49
N MET A 347 -30.09 13.11 -13.70
CA MET A 347 -29.40 12.39 -12.63
C MET A 347 -28.28 11.48 -13.16
N GLN A 348 -28.53 10.78 -14.26
CA GLN A 348 -27.50 9.95 -14.91
C GLN A 348 -26.28 10.78 -15.35
N ILE A 349 -26.51 11.98 -15.90
CA ILE A 349 -25.43 12.89 -16.31
C ILE A 349 -24.66 13.40 -15.08
N LEU A 350 -25.35 13.76 -13.99
CA LEU A 350 -24.68 14.19 -12.75
C LEU A 350 -23.78 13.11 -12.15
N VAL A 351 -24.21 11.85 -12.14
CA VAL A 351 -23.37 10.72 -11.67
C VAL A 351 -22.15 10.56 -12.57
N THR A 352 -22.33 10.65 -13.89
CA THR A 352 -21.24 10.56 -14.86
C THR A 352 -20.23 11.69 -14.69
N LEU A 353 -20.72 12.91 -14.45
CA LEU A 353 -19.92 14.09 -14.16
C LEU A 353 -19.10 13.94 -12.87
N GLN A 354 -19.71 13.43 -11.80
CA GLN A 354 -19.00 13.16 -10.54
C GLN A 354 -17.84 12.18 -10.74
N LEU A 355 -18.08 11.09 -11.47
CA LEU A 355 -17.04 10.12 -11.81
C LEU A 355 -15.89 10.76 -12.60
N ALA A 356 -16.23 11.63 -13.55
CA ALA A 356 -15.27 12.36 -14.38
C ALA A 356 -14.39 13.33 -13.56
N LEU A 357 -14.96 14.02 -12.57
CA LEU A 357 -14.22 14.93 -11.69
C LEU A 357 -13.30 14.20 -10.71
N ILE A 358 -13.77 13.09 -10.14
CA ILE A 358 -13.01 12.31 -9.14
C ILE A 358 -11.81 11.62 -9.79
N THR A 359 -11.99 11.09 -10.99
CA THR A 359 -10.89 10.47 -11.76
C THR A 359 -9.76 11.47 -12.05
N LYS A 360 -10.09 12.76 -12.27
CA LYS A 360 -9.08 13.84 -12.34
C LYS A 360 -8.40 14.10 -11.00
N ALA A 361 -9.16 14.21 -9.92
CA ALA A 361 -8.62 14.51 -8.59
C ALA A 361 -7.65 13.41 -8.09
N LEU A 362 -7.96 12.14 -8.36
CA LEU A 362 -7.07 11.02 -8.04
C LEU A 362 -5.75 11.08 -8.83
N LYS A 363 -5.80 11.46 -10.12
CA LYS A 363 -4.60 11.59 -10.96
C LYS A 363 -3.69 12.72 -10.47
N GLN A 364 -4.26 13.80 -9.93
CA GLN A 364 -3.50 14.93 -9.40
C GLN A 364 -2.84 14.66 -8.05
N LYS A 365 -3.38 13.76 -7.22
CA LYS A 365 -2.75 13.33 -5.96
C LYS A 365 -1.58 12.35 -6.14
N GLN A 366 -1.43 11.77 -7.34
CA GLN A 366 -0.35 10.82 -7.66
C GLN A 366 0.85 11.49 -8.36
N LEU A 367 0.71 12.76 -8.72
CA LEU A 367 1.79 13.66 -9.16
C LEU A 367 2.23 14.51 -7.97
#